data_AF-A0A1F0VPI4-F1
#
_entry.id   AF-A0A1F0VPI4-F1
#
_cell.length_a   1.000
_cell.length_b   1.000
_cell.length_c   1.000
_cell.angle_alpha   90.00
_cell.angle_beta   90.00
_cell.angle_gamma   90.00
#
_symmetry.space_group_name_H-M   'P 1'
#
loop_
_entity.id
_entity.type
_entity.pdbx_description
1 polymer ?
#
loop_
_entity_poly.entity_id
_entity_poly.type
_entity_poly.pdbx_seq_one_letter_code
_entity_poly.pdbx_strand_id
1 'polypeptide(L)'
;MDDYLMDACGRALVRLALDGPGLDELMEPRQPSSGENAGKPPSRRESRPPVSLPLLDLKLNALEVLGYWCGCLVRAVPECGSLPAEASLAQRAEWLRHRLPWLEQVAWGQRCAEEVIAVARVVSDVVSPPAGVGDPEPLEFGTARQIAAWSALLGRPVSRASIRRAVADGRITAEITPDGRMLVRLSDVLGLCRSGKSVYVAHPGC
;
A
#
# COMPACT_ATOMS: atom_id res chain seq x y z
N MET A 1 20.25 20.69 -10.27
CA MET A 1 19.89 19.59 -9.34
C MET A 1 20.81 18.43 -9.68
N ASP A 2 21.33 17.67 -8.71
CA ASP A 2 22.16 16.50 -9.03
C ASP A 2 21.33 15.26 -9.38
N ASP A 3 21.96 14.27 -10.02
CA ASP A 3 21.31 13.04 -10.49
C ASP A 3 20.67 12.23 -9.35
N TYR A 4 21.31 12.22 -8.18
CA TYR A 4 20.82 11.50 -7.01
C TYR A 4 19.50 12.09 -6.50
N LEU A 5 19.43 13.42 -6.37
CA LEU A 5 18.23 14.11 -5.93
C LEU A 5 17.10 13.98 -6.96
N MET A 6 17.42 13.99 -8.25
CA MET A 6 16.43 13.76 -9.31
C MET A 6 15.82 12.36 -9.23
N ASP A 7 16.65 11.34 -9.07
CA ASP A 7 16.23 9.94 -8.94
C ASP A 7 15.42 9.71 -7.63
N ALA A 8 15.86 10.30 -6.51
CA ALA A 8 15.10 10.28 -5.27
C ALA A 8 13.73 10.96 -5.39
N CYS A 9 13.66 12.10 -6.09
CA CYS A 9 12.41 12.81 -6.37
C CYS A 9 11.49 11.97 -7.26
N GLY A 10 12.03 11.34 -8.31
CA GLY A 10 11.29 10.43 -9.18
C GLY A 10 10.64 9.27 -8.41
N ARG A 11 11.39 8.63 -7.50
CA ARG A 11 10.82 7.61 -6.60
C ARG A 11 9.75 8.16 -5.68
N ALA A 12 9.97 9.34 -5.09
CA ALA A 12 9.00 9.98 -4.21
C ALA A 12 7.68 10.28 -4.94
N LEU A 13 7.74 10.73 -6.19
CA LEU A 13 6.55 10.98 -7.01
C LEU A 13 5.80 9.70 -7.36
N VAL A 14 6.52 8.61 -7.69
CA VAL A 14 5.89 7.28 -7.87
C VAL A 14 5.18 6.86 -6.58
N ARG A 15 5.84 7.06 -5.44
CA ARG A 15 5.29 6.70 -4.13
C ARG A 15 4.01 7.47 -3.83
N LEU A 16 4.01 8.80 -4.02
CA LEU A 16 2.83 9.64 -3.86
C LEU A 16 1.68 9.23 -4.80
N ALA A 17 2.00 8.80 -6.02
CA ALA A 17 0.99 8.33 -6.96
C ALA A 17 0.32 7.02 -6.51
N LEU A 18 1.08 6.13 -5.87
CA LEU A 18 0.57 4.86 -5.33
C LEU A 18 -0.14 5.03 -3.99
N ASP A 19 0.38 5.88 -3.11
CA ASP A 19 -0.12 6.04 -1.75
C ASP A 19 -1.34 7.00 -1.69
N GLY A 20 -1.54 7.85 -2.71
CA GLY A 20 -2.65 8.79 -2.78
C GLY A 20 -4.04 8.15 -2.60
N PRO A 21 -4.39 7.08 -3.35
CA PRO A 21 -5.63 6.34 -3.12
C PRO A 21 -5.72 5.72 -1.72
N GLY A 22 -4.61 5.22 -1.17
CA GLY A 22 -4.59 4.64 0.18
C GLY A 22 -4.87 5.70 1.26
N LEU A 23 -4.39 6.92 1.08
CA LEU A 23 -4.70 8.04 1.97
C LEU A 23 -6.19 8.40 1.91
N ASP A 24 -6.81 8.31 0.74
CA ASP A 24 -8.25 8.52 0.55
C ASP A 24 -9.07 7.46 1.28
N GLU A 25 -8.67 6.20 1.13
CA GLU A 25 -9.28 5.07 1.82
C GLU A 25 -9.21 5.16 3.36
N LEU A 26 -8.13 5.75 3.91
CA LEU A 26 -7.98 5.92 5.37
C LEU A 26 -8.93 6.97 5.95
N MET A 27 -9.43 7.90 5.12
CA MET A 27 -10.42 8.88 5.54
C MET A 27 -11.85 8.33 5.49
N GLU A 28 -12.08 7.20 4.82
CA GLU A 28 -13.38 6.55 4.78
C GLU A 28 -13.60 5.72 6.06
N PRO A 29 -14.70 5.94 6.81
CA PRO A 29 -14.98 5.15 7.99
C PRO A 29 -15.19 3.66 7.64
N ARG A 30 -14.25 2.80 8.05
CA ARG A 30 -14.37 1.35 7.86
C ARG A 30 -15.16 0.74 9.02
N GLN A 31 -16.16 -0.09 8.73
CA GLN A 31 -16.69 -1.00 9.75
C GLN A 31 -15.61 -2.05 10.10
N PRO A 32 -15.40 -2.36 11.39
CA PRO A 32 -14.48 -3.42 11.75
C PRO A 32 -14.95 -4.75 11.16
N SER A 33 -14.02 -5.48 10.53
CA SER A 33 -14.27 -6.78 9.91
C SER A 33 -14.49 -7.91 10.92
N SER A 34 -14.28 -7.64 12.22
CA SER A 34 -14.46 -8.58 13.33
C SER A 34 -14.73 -7.84 14.65
N GLY A 35 -15.45 -8.47 15.58
CA GLY A 35 -15.87 -7.90 16.88
C GLY A 35 -17.39 -7.87 17.07
N GLU A 36 -17.87 -7.42 18.24
CA GLU A 36 -19.32 -7.36 18.60
C GLU A 36 -20.21 -6.54 17.63
N ASN A 37 -19.56 -5.75 16.76
CA ASN A 37 -20.18 -4.90 15.75
C ASN A 37 -19.96 -5.39 14.31
N ALA A 38 -19.32 -6.54 14.10
CA ALA A 38 -19.13 -7.12 12.78
C ALA A 38 -20.48 -7.53 12.15
N GLY A 39 -20.75 -7.05 10.93
CA GLY A 39 -21.94 -7.43 10.16
C GLY A 39 -23.26 -6.79 10.58
N LYS A 40 -23.28 -5.91 11.61
CA LYS A 40 -24.48 -5.13 11.93
C LYS A 40 -24.56 -3.95 10.95
N PRO A 41 -25.65 -3.82 10.16
CA PRO A 41 -25.85 -2.65 9.32
C PRO A 41 -25.77 -1.40 10.21
N PRO A 42 -25.07 -0.34 9.77
CA PRO A 42 -24.94 0.86 10.58
C PRO A 42 -26.34 1.34 10.97
N SER A 43 -26.53 1.55 12.28
CA SER A 43 -27.72 2.21 12.82
C SER A 43 -27.97 3.47 11.98
N ARG A 44 -29.09 3.51 11.25
CA ARG A 44 -29.46 4.58 10.31
C ARG A 44 -29.61 5.97 10.96
N ARG A 45 -29.34 6.12 12.26
CA ARG A 45 -29.70 7.29 13.06
C ARG A 45 -28.53 8.03 13.71
N GLU A 46 -27.30 7.59 13.55
CA GLU A 46 -26.17 8.27 14.19
C GLU A 46 -25.14 8.76 13.17
N SER A 47 -24.62 9.95 13.45
CA SER A 47 -23.65 10.70 12.66
C SER A 47 -22.54 9.80 12.12
N ARG A 48 -22.20 9.95 10.84
CA ARG A 48 -21.01 9.29 10.26
C ARG A 48 -19.83 9.51 11.21
N PRO A 49 -18.99 8.47 11.45
CA PRO A 49 -17.79 8.64 12.26
C PRO A 49 -17.01 9.86 11.78
N PRO A 50 -16.49 10.70 12.70
CA PRO A 50 -15.84 11.94 12.32
C PRO A 50 -14.62 11.63 11.44
N VAL A 51 -14.49 12.37 10.35
CA VAL A 51 -13.30 12.33 9.48
C VAL A 51 -12.08 12.64 10.35
N SER A 52 -11.01 11.86 10.17
CA SER A 52 -9.74 12.12 10.85
C SER A 52 -9.14 13.43 10.33
N LEU A 53 -9.28 14.52 11.11
CA LEU A 53 -8.74 15.83 10.76
C LEU A 53 -7.23 15.79 10.45
N PRO A 54 -6.38 15.07 11.20
CA PRO A 54 -4.95 14.97 10.86
C PRO A 54 -4.69 14.35 9.48
N LEU A 55 -5.49 13.35 9.06
CA LEU A 55 -5.34 12.74 7.74
C LEU A 55 -5.80 13.69 6.62
N LEU A 56 -6.87 14.44 6.88
CA LEU A 56 -7.34 15.48 5.96
C LEU A 56 -6.29 16.59 5.81
N ASP A 57 -5.72 17.07 6.91
CA ASP A 57 -4.69 18.10 6.92
C ASP A 57 -3.44 17.64 6.14
N LEU A 58 -3.00 16.39 6.36
CA LEU A 58 -1.91 15.78 5.59
C LEU A 58 -2.22 15.75 4.09
N LYS A 59 -3.43 15.31 3.71
CA LYS A 59 -3.84 15.27 2.31
C LYS A 59 -3.84 16.67 1.68
N LEU A 60 -4.41 17.66 2.37
CA LEU A 60 -4.47 19.03 1.89
C LEU A 60 -3.06 19.61 1.72
N ASN A 61 -2.18 19.40 2.70
CA ASN A 61 -0.78 19.82 2.61
C ASN A 61 -0.07 19.17 1.41
N ALA A 62 -0.23 17.86 1.22
CA ALA A 62 0.40 17.15 0.11
C ALA A 62 -0.12 17.64 -1.27
N LEU A 63 -1.41 17.91 -1.38
CA LEU A 63 -2.03 18.49 -2.57
C LEU A 63 -1.56 19.92 -2.83
N GLU A 64 -1.40 20.73 -1.79
CA GLU A 64 -0.92 22.10 -1.86
C GLU A 64 0.52 22.14 -2.36
N VAL A 65 1.42 21.35 -1.78
CA VAL A 65 2.83 21.27 -2.20
C VAL A 65 2.93 20.86 -3.67
N LEU A 66 2.27 19.75 -4.08
CA LEU A 66 2.30 19.34 -5.48
C LEU A 66 1.64 20.38 -6.41
N GLY A 67 0.52 20.96 -5.99
CA GLY A 67 -0.18 21.98 -6.78
C GLY A 67 0.66 23.24 -7.00
N TYR A 68 1.33 23.70 -5.96
CA TYR A 68 2.25 24.83 -6.00
C TYR A 68 3.38 24.58 -6.99
N TRP A 69 4.07 23.44 -6.87
CA TRP A 69 5.21 23.13 -7.74
C TRP A 69 4.81 22.87 -9.19
N CYS A 70 3.70 22.17 -9.44
CA CYS A 70 3.19 22.03 -10.79
C CYS A 70 2.86 23.42 -11.39
N GLY A 71 2.22 24.30 -10.61
CA GLY A 71 1.90 25.66 -11.05
C GLY A 71 3.14 26.52 -11.32
N CYS A 72 4.17 26.41 -10.48
CA CYS A 72 5.46 27.05 -10.71
C CYS A 72 6.11 26.59 -12.00
N LEU A 73 6.07 25.28 -12.28
CA LEU A 73 6.67 24.71 -13.49
C LEU A 73 5.94 25.19 -14.76
N VAL A 74 4.61 25.16 -14.78
CA VAL A 74 3.81 25.66 -15.90
C VAL A 74 4.09 27.15 -16.18
N ARG A 75 4.26 27.97 -15.13
CA ARG A 75 4.58 29.39 -15.29
C ARG A 75 6.00 29.64 -15.79
N ALA A 76 6.95 28.84 -15.35
CA ALA A 76 8.36 29.00 -15.72
C ALA A 76 8.69 28.40 -17.09
N VAL A 77 7.97 27.35 -17.48
CA VAL A 77 8.23 26.54 -18.69
C VAL A 77 6.90 26.24 -19.39
N PRO A 78 6.41 27.14 -20.25
CA PRO A 78 5.12 26.95 -20.94
C PRO A 78 5.02 25.64 -21.75
N GLU A 79 6.15 25.14 -22.24
CA GLU A 79 6.27 23.91 -23.02
C GLU A 79 5.95 22.64 -22.21
N CYS A 80 5.95 22.73 -20.87
CA CYS A 80 5.68 21.57 -20.01
C CYS A 80 4.19 21.14 -20.01
N GLY A 81 3.33 21.96 -20.61
CA GLY A 81 1.90 21.72 -20.82
C GLY A 81 1.02 22.36 -19.74
N SER A 82 -0.26 21.98 -19.73
CA SER A 82 -1.22 22.45 -18.72
C SER A 82 -1.23 21.57 -17.48
N LEU A 83 -1.69 22.14 -16.36
CA LEU A 83 -1.94 21.38 -15.14
C LEU A 83 -2.96 20.25 -15.37
N PRO A 84 -2.88 19.15 -14.60
CA PRO A 84 -3.92 18.14 -14.56
C PRO A 84 -5.28 18.74 -14.21
N ALA A 85 -6.33 18.26 -14.89
CA ALA A 85 -7.70 18.73 -14.68
C ALA A 85 -8.22 18.37 -13.29
N GLU A 86 -7.90 17.18 -12.78
CA GLU A 86 -8.26 16.80 -11.42
C GLU A 86 -7.16 17.16 -10.44
N ALA A 87 -7.56 17.68 -9.29
CA ALA A 87 -6.68 18.01 -8.18
C ALA A 87 -6.39 16.79 -7.29
N SER A 88 -6.11 15.62 -7.88
CA SER A 88 -5.73 14.43 -7.12
C SER A 88 -4.22 14.34 -6.91
N LEU A 89 -3.82 13.74 -5.80
CA LEU A 89 -2.41 13.55 -5.46
C LEU A 89 -1.72 12.71 -6.54
N ALA A 90 -2.38 11.64 -6.97
CA ALA A 90 -1.85 10.74 -7.96
C ALA A 90 -1.62 11.39 -9.32
N GLN A 91 -2.59 12.15 -9.83
CA GLN A 91 -2.42 12.81 -11.13
C GLN A 91 -1.37 13.92 -11.09
N ARG A 92 -1.31 14.71 -10.01
CA ARG A 92 -0.29 15.75 -9.88
C ARG A 92 1.11 15.17 -9.74
N ALA A 93 1.27 14.11 -8.95
CA ALA A 93 2.55 13.43 -8.79
C ALA A 93 3.02 12.83 -10.11
N GLU A 94 2.13 12.15 -10.82
CA GLU A 94 2.44 11.54 -12.12
C GLU A 94 2.74 12.58 -13.19
N TRP A 95 1.98 13.68 -13.21
CA TRP A 95 2.24 14.79 -14.11
C TRP A 95 3.64 15.36 -13.87
N LEU A 96 3.97 15.69 -12.62
CA LEU A 96 5.28 16.26 -12.27
C LEU A 96 6.42 15.28 -12.56
N ARG A 97 6.21 13.98 -12.35
CA ARG A 97 7.19 12.91 -12.64
C ARG A 97 7.62 12.91 -14.10
N HIS A 98 6.68 13.03 -15.02
CA HIS A 98 6.96 13.11 -16.45
C HIS A 98 7.68 14.41 -16.86
N ARG A 99 7.74 15.41 -15.97
CA ARG A 99 8.38 16.70 -16.21
C ARG A 99 9.66 16.90 -15.39
N LEU A 100 10.20 15.84 -14.77
CA LEU A 100 11.50 15.90 -14.08
C LEU A 100 12.63 16.52 -14.93
N PRO A 101 12.75 16.24 -16.25
CA PRO A 101 13.78 16.89 -17.07
C PRO A 101 13.64 18.42 -17.15
N TRP A 102 12.42 18.96 -17.06
CA TRP A 102 12.19 20.40 -17.00
C TRP A 102 12.51 20.95 -15.61
N LEU A 103 12.20 20.17 -14.57
CA LEU A 103 12.49 20.54 -13.18
C LEU A 103 13.99 20.67 -12.93
N GLU A 104 14.82 19.89 -13.62
CA GLU A 104 16.28 19.98 -13.55
C GLU A 104 16.82 21.35 -13.99
N GLN A 105 16.16 21.96 -14.98
CA GLN A 105 16.63 23.17 -15.67
C GLN A 105 16.29 24.46 -14.93
N VAL A 106 15.38 24.41 -13.95
CA VAL A 106 14.93 25.59 -13.20
C VAL A 106 15.72 25.77 -11.91
N ALA A 107 16.06 27.02 -11.57
CA ALA A 107 16.91 27.35 -10.41
C ALA A 107 16.34 26.88 -9.05
N TRP A 108 15.02 26.72 -8.96
CA TRP A 108 14.32 26.26 -7.76
C TRP A 108 14.01 24.75 -7.76
N GLY A 109 14.46 24.01 -8.79
CA GLY A 109 14.15 22.58 -8.96
C GLY A 109 14.61 21.70 -7.79
N GLN A 110 15.77 22.02 -7.21
CA GLN A 110 16.26 21.34 -6.00
C GLN A 110 15.30 21.49 -4.82
N ARG A 111 14.82 22.70 -4.53
CA ARG A 111 13.87 22.94 -3.43
C ARG A 111 12.56 22.19 -3.66
N CYS A 112 12.07 22.16 -4.91
CA CYS A 112 10.90 21.36 -5.27
C CYS A 112 11.10 19.88 -4.95
N ALA A 113 12.24 19.30 -5.38
CA ALA A 113 12.54 17.90 -5.11
C ALA A 113 12.59 17.58 -3.61
N GLU A 114 13.25 18.43 -2.81
CA GLU A 114 13.35 18.26 -1.36
C GLU A 114 11.98 18.26 -0.68
N GLU A 115 11.10 19.22 -1.02
CA GLU A 115 9.75 19.30 -0.45
C GLU A 115 8.87 18.11 -0.88
N VAL A 116 8.93 17.72 -2.15
CA VAL A 116 8.21 16.54 -2.66
C VAL A 116 8.65 15.27 -1.94
N ILE A 117 9.95 15.08 -1.74
CA ILE A 117 10.49 13.91 -1.01
C ILE A 117 10.02 13.92 0.45
N ALA A 118 10.03 15.09 1.11
CA ALA A 118 9.59 15.21 2.49
C ALA A 118 8.10 14.83 2.64
N VAL A 119 7.23 15.37 1.79
CA VAL A 119 5.80 15.05 1.80
C VAL A 119 5.56 13.58 1.48
N ALA A 120 6.26 13.02 0.49
CA ALA A 120 6.12 11.60 0.12
C ALA A 120 6.44 10.66 1.28
N ARG A 121 7.45 10.99 2.10
CA ARG A 121 7.79 10.20 3.29
C ARG A 121 6.65 10.21 4.31
N VAL A 122 6.14 11.39 4.66
CA VAL A 122 5.04 11.51 5.64
C VAL A 122 3.78 10.80 5.16
N VAL A 123 3.42 10.94 3.88
CA VAL A 123 2.27 10.22 3.29
C VAL A 123 2.50 8.71 3.36
N SER A 124 3.68 8.24 2.98
CA SER A 124 4.01 6.81 3.02
C SER A 124 3.98 6.25 4.45
N ASP A 125 4.50 6.97 5.45
CA ASP A 125 4.51 6.51 6.84
C ASP A 125 3.09 6.35 7.40
N VAL A 126 2.13 7.11 6.88
CA VAL A 126 0.72 7.01 7.25
C VAL A 126 -0.01 5.90 6.49
N VAL A 127 0.22 5.79 5.18
CA VAL A 127 -0.49 4.84 4.30
C VAL A 127 0.07 3.42 4.40
N SER A 128 1.38 3.30 4.53
CA SER A 128 2.14 2.05 4.62
C SER A 128 3.20 2.20 5.72
N PRO A 129 2.77 2.25 7.00
CA PRO A 129 3.69 2.43 8.10
C PRO A 129 4.79 1.36 8.06
N PRO A 130 6.06 1.73 8.32
CA PRO A 130 7.12 0.76 8.45
C PRO A 130 6.75 -0.25 9.54
N ALA A 131 7.10 -1.52 9.33
CA ALA A 131 6.79 -2.57 10.29
C ALA A 131 7.35 -2.16 11.66
N GLY A 132 6.48 -2.09 12.66
CA GLY A 132 6.85 -1.72 14.01
C GLY A 132 7.79 -2.74 14.63
N VAL A 133 8.60 -2.31 15.61
CA VAL A 133 9.34 -3.24 16.45
C VAL A 133 8.33 -4.10 17.22
N GLY A 134 8.18 -5.36 16.82
CA GLY A 134 7.17 -6.28 17.35
C GLY A 134 6.02 -6.60 16.40
N ASP A 135 5.96 -5.97 15.23
CA ASP A 135 5.13 -6.50 14.15
C ASP A 135 5.65 -7.90 13.82
N PRO A 136 4.77 -8.90 13.77
CA PRO A 136 5.22 -10.25 13.57
C PRO A 136 5.86 -10.32 12.16
N GLU A 137 7.05 -10.88 12.07
CA GLU A 137 7.72 -11.12 10.79
C GLU A 137 7.17 -12.41 10.17
N PRO A 138 6.85 -12.42 8.86
CA PRO A 138 6.33 -13.62 8.20
C PRO A 138 7.28 -14.79 8.37
N LEU A 139 6.78 -15.89 8.95
CA LEU A 139 7.55 -17.13 9.07
C LEU A 139 7.88 -17.67 7.67
N GLU A 140 9.16 -17.87 7.37
CA GLU A 140 9.57 -18.51 6.11
C GLU A 140 9.06 -19.97 6.07
N PHE A 141 9.24 -20.70 7.17
CA PHE A 141 8.79 -22.08 7.35
C PHE A 141 7.94 -22.22 8.60
N GLY A 142 6.92 -23.07 8.52
CA GLY A 142 6.07 -23.34 9.67
C GLY A 142 5.16 -24.54 9.45
N THR A 143 4.50 -24.96 10.52
CA THR A 143 3.44 -25.97 10.41
C THR A 143 2.31 -25.44 9.53
N ALA A 144 1.51 -26.34 8.94
CA ALA A 144 0.34 -25.95 8.16
C ALA A 144 -0.62 -25.00 8.92
N ARG A 145 -0.66 -25.09 10.26
CA ARG A 145 -1.44 -24.17 11.11
C ARG A 145 -0.84 -22.77 11.14
N GLN A 146 0.46 -22.65 11.37
CA GLN A 146 1.16 -21.36 11.41
C GLN A 146 1.12 -20.69 10.03
N ILE A 147 1.37 -21.46 8.96
CA ILE A 147 1.38 -20.95 7.59
C ILE A 147 -0.01 -20.52 7.13
N ALA A 148 -1.07 -21.25 7.51
CA ALA A 148 -2.44 -20.80 7.26
C ALA A 148 -2.74 -19.45 7.94
N ALA A 149 -2.32 -19.27 9.21
CA ALA A 149 -2.51 -18.01 9.93
C ALA A 149 -1.76 -16.85 9.26
N TRP A 150 -0.50 -17.09 8.85
CA TRP A 150 0.30 -16.13 8.10
C TRP A 150 -0.28 -15.77 6.73
N SER A 151 -0.77 -16.76 5.99
CA SER A 151 -1.42 -16.54 4.69
C SER A 151 -2.66 -15.64 4.83
N ALA A 152 -3.43 -15.82 5.90
CA ALA A 152 -4.60 -14.98 6.19
C ALA A 152 -4.18 -13.55 6.59
N LEU A 153 -3.16 -13.39 7.44
CA LEU A 153 -2.63 -12.08 7.83
C LEU A 153 -2.09 -11.30 6.61
N LEU A 154 -1.52 -12.01 5.63
CA LEU A 154 -1.03 -11.44 4.37
C LEU A 154 -2.13 -11.27 3.29
N GLY A 155 -3.40 -11.39 3.66
CA GLY A 155 -4.55 -11.16 2.77
C GLY A 155 -4.78 -12.25 1.71
N ARG A 156 -4.17 -13.43 1.85
CA ARG A 156 -4.31 -14.58 0.94
C ARG A 156 -4.66 -15.85 1.72
N PRO A 157 -5.86 -15.93 2.30
CA PRO A 157 -6.21 -17.03 3.21
C PRO A 157 -6.17 -18.39 2.51
N VAL A 158 -5.34 -19.31 3.00
CA VAL A 158 -5.32 -20.72 2.59
C VAL A 158 -5.59 -21.62 3.79
N SER A 159 -6.61 -22.48 3.69
CA SER A 159 -6.97 -23.38 4.80
C SER A 159 -5.88 -24.42 5.07
N ARG A 160 -5.76 -24.88 6.32
CA ARG A 160 -4.82 -25.96 6.69
C ARG A 160 -5.06 -27.24 5.88
N ALA A 161 -6.32 -27.55 5.59
CA ALA A 161 -6.68 -28.71 4.77
C ALA A 161 -6.21 -28.56 3.32
N SER A 162 -6.33 -27.36 2.75
CA SER A 162 -5.84 -27.05 1.41
C SER A 162 -4.31 -27.17 1.32
N ILE A 163 -3.59 -26.71 2.35
CA ILE A 163 -2.13 -26.86 2.46
C ILE A 163 -1.75 -28.34 2.52
N ARG A 164 -2.37 -29.13 3.42
CA ARG A 164 -2.11 -30.58 3.53
C ARG A 164 -2.40 -31.32 2.23
N ARG A 165 -3.49 -30.98 1.55
CA ARG A 165 -3.85 -31.55 0.25
C ARG A 165 -2.83 -31.17 -0.81
N ALA A 166 -2.37 -29.91 -0.84
CA ALA A 166 -1.35 -29.48 -1.79
C ALA A 166 -0.01 -30.20 -1.57
N VAL A 167 0.37 -30.51 -0.33
CA VAL A 167 1.53 -31.37 -0.04
C VAL A 167 1.30 -32.79 -0.54
N ALA A 168 0.15 -33.40 -0.22
CA ALA A 168 -0.18 -34.75 -0.64
C ALA A 168 -0.23 -34.90 -2.18
N ASP A 169 -0.69 -33.87 -2.88
CA ASP A 169 -0.73 -33.79 -4.34
C ASP A 169 0.63 -33.44 -4.96
N GLY A 170 1.69 -33.23 -4.16
CA GLY A 170 3.02 -32.83 -4.62
C GLY A 170 3.11 -31.41 -5.19
N ARG A 171 2.11 -30.56 -4.94
CA ARG A 171 2.04 -29.17 -5.45
C ARG A 171 2.88 -28.19 -4.64
N ILE A 172 3.16 -28.50 -3.38
CA ILE A 172 4.09 -27.76 -2.53
C ILE A 172 4.96 -28.75 -1.75
N THR A 173 6.22 -28.40 -1.54
CA THR A 173 7.17 -29.25 -0.82
C THR A 173 6.97 -29.11 0.69
N ALA A 174 7.10 -30.22 1.41
CA ALA A 174 7.13 -30.20 2.86
C ALA A 174 8.40 -30.89 3.37
N GLU A 175 8.96 -30.35 4.45
CA GLU A 175 10.07 -30.93 5.18
C GLU A 175 9.52 -31.61 6.44
N ILE A 176 10.01 -32.82 6.74
CA ILE A 176 9.69 -33.52 7.98
C ILE A 176 10.86 -33.31 8.93
N THR A 177 10.61 -32.64 10.06
CA THR A 177 11.63 -32.45 11.08
C THR A 177 11.95 -33.79 11.79
N PRO A 178 13.11 -33.91 12.47
CA PRO A 178 13.43 -35.08 13.28
C PRO A 178 12.36 -35.47 14.30
N ASP A 179 11.58 -34.49 14.77
CA ASP A 179 10.44 -34.68 15.70
C ASP A 179 9.14 -35.11 15.01
N GLY A 180 9.17 -35.41 13.70
CA GLY A 180 8.01 -35.86 12.92
C GLY A 180 7.02 -34.75 12.53
N ARG A 181 7.38 -33.47 12.71
CA ARG A 181 6.51 -32.34 12.31
C ARG A 181 6.71 -32.03 10.84
N MET A 182 5.61 -31.80 10.14
CA MET A 182 5.62 -31.35 8.75
C MET A 182 5.66 -29.81 8.69
N LEU A 183 6.74 -29.28 8.14
CA LEU A 183 6.93 -27.86 7.85
C LEU A 183 6.76 -27.59 6.36
N VAL A 184 6.12 -26.47 6.04
CA VAL A 184 5.95 -25.99 4.66
C VAL A 184 6.41 -24.55 4.57
N ARG A 185 6.88 -24.16 3.39
CA ARG A 185 7.34 -22.79 3.13
C ARG A 185 6.16 -21.87 2.82
N LEU A 186 6.15 -20.66 3.39
CA LEU A 186 5.08 -19.68 3.20
C LEU A 186 4.96 -19.23 1.73
N SER A 187 6.08 -19.02 1.04
CA SER A 187 6.08 -18.60 -0.37
C SER A 187 5.33 -19.57 -1.28
N ASP A 188 5.47 -20.87 -1.04
CA ASP A 188 4.90 -21.92 -1.88
C ASP A 188 3.37 -21.95 -1.70
N VAL A 189 2.92 -21.75 -0.46
CA VAL A 189 1.49 -21.61 -0.13
C VAL A 189 0.91 -20.33 -0.73
N LEU A 190 1.61 -19.20 -0.69
CA LEU A 190 1.17 -17.96 -1.34
C LEU A 190 1.17 -18.06 -2.87
N GLY A 191 2.00 -18.93 -3.44
CA GLY A 191 2.04 -19.27 -4.87
C GLY A 191 0.82 -20.07 -5.34
N LEU A 192 0.17 -20.84 -4.46
CA LEU A 192 -1.07 -21.55 -4.77
C LEU A 192 -2.20 -20.59 -5.19
N CYS A 193 -2.26 -19.39 -4.61
CA CYS A 193 -3.26 -18.38 -4.98
C CYS A 193 -3.04 -17.77 -6.36
N ARG A 194 -1.80 -17.79 -6.87
CA ARG A 194 -1.44 -17.22 -8.19
C ARG A 194 -1.70 -18.17 -9.36
N SER A 195 -1.80 -19.48 -9.11
CA SER A 195 -1.85 -20.52 -10.15
C SER A 195 -3.25 -20.86 -10.67
N GLY A 196 -4.26 -20.02 -10.43
CA GLY A 196 -5.50 -20.03 -11.22
C GLY A 196 -6.38 -21.28 -11.14
N LYS A 197 -6.20 -22.15 -10.14
CA LYS A 197 -7.22 -23.14 -9.76
C LYS A 197 -7.86 -22.69 -8.47
N SER A 198 -9.12 -22.26 -8.56
CA SER A 198 -10.01 -21.94 -7.45
C SER A 198 -9.74 -22.87 -6.26
N VAL A 199 -8.97 -22.38 -5.29
CA VAL A 199 -8.87 -23.01 -3.98
C VAL A 199 -10.13 -22.58 -3.28
N TYR A 200 -11.05 -23.52 -3.05
CA TYR A 200 -12.30 -23.31 -2.32
C TYR A 200 -12.10 -22.29 -1.19
N VAL A 201 -12.67 -21.09 -1.40
CA VAL A 201 -12.79 -20.06 -0.37
C VAL A 201 -13.81 -20.61 0.60
N ALA A 202 -13.35 -21.26 1.66
CA ALA A 202 -14.21 -21.65 2.75
C ALA A 202 -14.74 -20.35 3.39
N HIS A 203 -15.96 -19.97 3.04
CA HIS A 203 -16.77 -19.08 3.88
C HIS A 203 -17.03 -19.81 5.20
N PRO A 204 -16.62 -19.27 6.36
CA PRO A 204 -17.08 -19.79 7.62
C PRO A 204 -18.53 -19.36 7.82
N GLY A 205 -19.46 -20.21 7.38
CA GLY A 205 -20.85 -20.18 7.80
C GLY A 205 -21.09 -21.29 8.82
N CYS A 206 -21.26 -20.88 10.08
CA CYS A 206 -22.11 -21.43 11.15
C CYS A 206 -21.85 -20.62 12.41
#